data_AF-A0A8J5FKY4-F1
#
_entry.id   AF-A0A8J5FKY4-F1
#
_cell.length_a   1.000
_cell.length_b   1.000
_cell.length_c   1.000
_cell.angle_alpha   90.00
_cell.angle_beta   90.00
_cell.angle_gamma   90.00
#
_symmetry.space_group_name_H-M   'P 1'
#
loop_
_entity.id
_entity.type
_entity.pdbx_description
1 polymer ?
#
loop_
_entity_poly.entity_id
_entity_poly.type
_entity_poly.pdbx_seq_one_letter_code
_entity_poly.pdbx_strand_id
1 'polypeptide(L)'
;MASALSSSSTPPPPPPTRILFGVNESSIRGYPHPSISSRTAFDWTLQKLIRSNAAGFYFLFLHVQVPDEDGRSLSPFNNAFTTIPVPLLLN
;
A
#
# COMPACT_ATOMS: atom_id res chain seq x y z
N MET A 1 -55.84 28.25 11.45
CA MET A 1 -55.06 27.28 10.67
C MET A 1 -53.59 27.44 11.07
N ALA A 2 -53.07 26.57 11.94
CA ALA A 2 -51.67 26.62 12.37
C ALA A 2 -50.85 25.71 11.44
N SER A 3 -49.97 26.30 10.63
CA SER A 3 -49.03 25.54 9.79
C SER A 3 -47.96 24.90 10.67
N ALA A 4 -47.87 23.57 10.62
CA ALA A 4 -46.80 22.82 11.27
C ALA A 4 -45.46 23.08 10.54
N LEU A 5 -44.51 23.69 11.25
CA LEU A 5 -43.11 23.76 10.84
C LEU A 5 -42.51 22.35 10.96
N SER A 6 -42.40 21.66 9.84
CA SER A 6 -41.65 20.39 9.75
C SER A 6 -40.18 20.70 9.96
N SER A 7 -39.71 20.53 11.19
CA SER A 7 -38.29 20.62 11.54
C SER A 7 -37.56 19.41 10.96
N SER A 8 -37.10 19.52 9.72
CA SER A 8 -36.19 18.54 9.13
C SER A 8 -34.83 18.63 9.82
N SER A 9 -34.69 18.01 10.98
CA SER A 9 -33.38 17.81 11.63
C SER A 9 -32.62 16.75 10.84
N THR A 10 -32.03 17.14 9.70
CA THR A 10 -31.11 16.26 8.98
C THR A 10 -29.89 16.05 9.87
N PRO A 11 -29.57 14.83 10.31
CA PRO A 11 -28.38 14.59 11.11
C PRO A 11 -27.14 14.99 10.29
N PRO A 12 -26.09 15.53 10.94
CA PRO A 12 -24.86 15.89 10.25
C PRO A 12 -24.28 14.67 9.53
N PRO A 13 -23.65 14.87 8.36
CA PRO A 13 -23.08 13.77 7.61
C PRO A 13 -22.01 13.05 8.44
N PRO A 14 -21.87 11.72 8.29
CA PRO A 14 -20.87 10.96 9.02
C PRO A 14 -19.45 11.47 8.68
N PRO A 15 -18.50 11.39 9.63
CA PRO A 15 -17.13 11.80 9.38
C PRO A 15 -16.51 10.93 8.27
N PRO A 16 -15.65 11.50 7.41
CA PRO A 16 -15.02 10.74 6.33
C PRO A 16 -14.12 9.61 6.86
N THR A 17 -14.09 8.49 6.12
CA THR A 17 -13.31 7.30 6.48
C THR A 17 -11.82 7.54 6.24
N ARG A 18 -10.98 7.22 7.23
CA ARG A 18 -9.52 7.38 7.12
C ARG A 18 -8.89 6.04 6.71
N ILE A 19 -8.12 6.04 5.62
CA ILE A 19 -7.44 4.85 5.09
C ILE A 19 -5.93 5.07 5.20
N LEU A 20 -5.27 4.27 6.02
CA LEU A 20 -3.81 4.24 6.11
C LEU A 20 -3.25 3.32 5.01
N PHE A 21 -2.30 3.83 4.24
CA PHE A 21 -1.67 3.13 3.14
C PHE A 21 -0.18 2.99 3.37
N GLY A 22 0.28 1.76 3.57
CA GLY A 22 1.71 1.45 3.65
C GLY A 22 2.33 1.46 2.26
N VAL A 23 3.30 2.35 2.04
CA VAL A 23 4.00 2.47 0.76
C VAL A 23 5.48 2.12 0.93
N ASN A 24 6.02 1.41 -0.05
CA ASN A 24 7.43 1.04 -0.09
C ASN A 24 8.05 1.44 -1.43
N GLU A 25 9.37 1.58 -1.46
CA GLU A 25 10.18 1.80 -2.65
C GLU A 25 10.21 0.54 -3.55
N SER A 26 10.37 0.76 -4.85
CA SER A 26 10.62 -0.30 -5.80
C SER A 26 12.04 -0.86 -5.64
N SER A 27 12.16 -2.15 -5.35
CA SER A 27 13.47 -2.82 -5.35
C SER A 27 14.12 -2.95 -6.74
N ILE A 28 13.37 -2.68 -7.82
CA ILE A 28 13.85 -2.81 -9.21
C ILE A 28 14.23 -1.44 -9.79
N ARG A 29 13.40 -0.42 -9.56
CA ARG A 29 13.61 0.92 -10.14
C ARG A 29 14.24 1.91 -9.17
N GLY A 30 14.25 1.58 -7.87
CA GLY A 30 14.70 2.47 -6.81
C GLY A 30 13.81 3.72 -6.66
N TYR A 31 14.24 4.62 -5.78
CA TYR A 31 13.64 5.93 -5.59
C TYR A 31 13.67 6.76 -6.90
N PRO A 32 12.59 7.50 -7.24
CA PRO A 32 11.37 7.76 -6.48
C PRO A 32 10.21 6.80 -6.81
N HIS A 33 10.49 5.61 -7.37
CA HIS A 33 9.43 4.73 -7.83
C HIS A 33 8.85 3.89 -6.69
N PRO A 34 7.51 3.87 -6.49
CA PRO A 34 6.90 3.00 -5.52
C PRO A 34 6.97 1.53 -5.95
N SER A 35 6.87 0.63 -4.99
CA SER A 35 6.75 -0.80 -5.25
C SER A 35 5.52 -1.11 -6.11
N ILE A 36 5.62 -2.15 -6.95
CA ILE A 36 4.53 -2.57 -7.85
C ILE A 36 3.29 -2.96 -7.05
N SER A 37 3.48 -3.59 -5.88
CA SER A 37 2.40 -3.98 -4.99
C SER A 37 1.72 -2.77 -4.35
N SER A 38 2.47 -1.79 -3.85
CA SER A 38 1.89 -0.56 -3.28
C SER A 38 1.07 0.21 -4.32
N ARG A 39 1.57 0.33 -5.55
CA ARG A 39 0.85 1.01 -6.64
C ARG A 39 -0.42 0.28 -7.04
N THR A 40 -0.33 -1.03 -7.27
CA THR A 40 -1.49 -1.86 -7.66
C THR A 40 -2.57 -1.83 -6.57
N ALA A 41 -2.19 -1.91 -5.30
CA ALA A 41 -3.13 -1.83 -4.19
C ALA A 41 -3.84 -0.46 -4.17
N PHE A 42 -3.11 0.63 -4.38
CA PHE A 42 -3.69 1.98 -4.41
C PHE A 42 -4.70 2.15 -5.55
N ASP A 43 -4.32 1.73 -6.76
CA ASP A 43 -5.19 1.77 -7.94
C ASP A 43 -6.46 0.93 -7.73
N TRP A 44 -6.32 -0.25 -7.12
CA TRP A 44 -7.47 -1.09 -6.76
C TRP A 44 -8.38 -0.40 -5.74
N THR A 45 -7.83 0.24 -4.71
CA THR A 45 -8.62 0.98 -3.71
C THR A 45 -9.38 2.14 -4.33
N LEU A 46 -8.75 2.91 -5.22
CA LEU A 46 -9.43 3.98 -5.95
C LEU A 46 -10.60 3.42 -6.77
N GLN A 47 -10.36 2.35 -7.53
CA GLN A 47 -11.36 1.78 -8.44
C GLN A 47 -12.51 1.08 -7.71
N LYS A 48 -12.24 0.39 -6.59
CA LYS A 48 -13.23 -0.48 -5.93
C LYS A 48 -13.90 0.18 -4.73
N LEU A 49 -13.14 0.92 -3.93
CA LEU A 49 -13.61 1.50 -2.67
C LEU A 49 -14.11 2.93 -2.88
N ILE A 50 -13.27 3.81 -3.44
CA ILE A 50 -13.61 5.24 -3.56
C ILE A 50 -14.56 5.51 -4.71
N ARG A 51 -14.29 4.93 -5.88
CA ARG A 51 -15.09 5.14 -7.10
C ARG A 51 -15.23 6.64 -7.38
N SER A 52 -16.45 7.19 -7.24
CA SER A 52 -16.77 8.61 -7.41
C SER A 52 -16.87 9.39 -6.10
N ASN A 53 -16.81 8.73 -4.94
CA ASN A 53 -16.99 9.37 -3.64
C ASN A 53 -15.65 9.80 -3.03
N ALA A 54 -14.97 10.76 -3.65
CA ALA A 54 -13.69 11.25 -3.13
C ALA A 54 -13.82 12.00 -1.79
N ALA A 55 -14.96 12.66 -1.54
CA ALA A 55 -15.17 13.45 -0.32
C ALA A 55 -15.41 12.60 0.94
N GLY A 56 -15.77 11.32 0.76
CA GLY A 56 -16.04 10.38 1.86
C GLY A 56 -14.81 9.74 2.47
N PHE A 57 -13.60 9.97 1.93
CA PHE A 57 -12.38 9.30 2.35
C PHE A 57 -11.20 10.26 2.53
N TYR A 58 -10.35 9.97 3.51
CA TYR A 58 -9.05 10.59 3.68
C TYR A 58 -7.95 9.53 3.62
N PHE A 59 -7.00 9.72 2.72
CA PHE A 59 -5.81 8.87 2.64
C PHE A 59 -4.70 9.38 3.54
N LEU A 60 -4.05 8.45 4.21
CA LEU A 60 -2.86 8.67 5.02
C LEU A 60 -1.77 7.77 4.46
N PHE A 61 -0.72 8.33 3.87
CA PHE A 61 0.39 7.56 3.34
C PHE A 61 1.48 7.41 4.41
N LEU A 62 1.92 6.18 4.63
CA LEU A 62 3.02 5.86 5.53
C LEU A 62 4.12 5.15 4.77
N HIS A 63 5.24 5.83 4.56
CA HIS A 63 6.48 5.22 4.12
C HIS A 63 7.38 5.02 5.34
N VAL A 64 7.76 3.76 5.61
CA VAL A 64 8.73 3.45 6.65
C VAL A 64 10.07 3.26 5.99
N GLN A 65 10.95 4.25 6.15
CA GLN A 65 12.34 4.13 5.72
C GLN A 65 13.10 3.34 6.79
N VAL A 66 13.59 2.16 6.42
CA VAL A 66 14.56 1.45 7.24
C VAL A 66 15.91 2.12 6.99
N PRO A 67 16.63 2.59 8.03
CA PRO A 67 17.99 3.07 7.84
C PRO A 67 18.84 1.94 7.27
N ASP A 68 19.56 2.20 6.18
CA ASP A 68 20.31 1.20 5.46
C ASP A 68 21.35 0.54 6.38
N GLU A 69 21.16 -0.75 6.68
CA GLU A 69 22.28 -1.63 6.97
C GLU A 69 22.87 -1.98 5.61
N ASP A 70 23.94 -1.31 5.20
CA ASP A 70 24.76 -1.67 4.05
C ASP A 70 25.23 -3.13 4.19
N GLY A 71 24.44 -4.04 3.62
CA GLY A 71 24.64 -5.49 3.73
C GLY A 71 24.35 -6.22 2.42
N ARG A 72 24.38 -5.53 1.27
CA ARG A 72 24.74 -6.22 0.01
C ARG A 72 26.21 -6.57 0.10
N SER A 73 26.51 -7.65 0.81
CA SER A 73 27.77 -8.36 0.67
C SER A 73 27.93 -8.65 -0.82
N LEU A 74 28.93 -8.01 -1.43
CA LEU A 74 29.43 -8.32 -2.75
C LEU A 74 30.03 -9.73 -2.70
N SER A 75 29.19 -10.77 -2.67
CA SER A 75 29.59 -12.08 -3.16
C SER A 75 29.07 -12.21 -4.59
N PRO A 76 29.92 -12.47 -5.60
CA PRO A 76 29.48 -12.67 -6.99
C PRO A 76 28.66 -13.96 -7.19
N PHE A 77 28.29 -14.64 -6.12
CA PHE A 77 27.47 -15.84 -6.11
C PHE A 77 26.54 -15.73 -4.91
N ASN A 78 25.26 -15.47 -5.15
CA ASN A 78 24.16 -15.96 -4.31
C ASN A 78 22.84 -15.53 -4.94
N ASN A 79 22.43 -16.31 -5.93
CA ASN A 79 21.06 -16.75 -6.12
C ASN A 79 21.17 -18.14 -6.73
N ALA A 80 21.71 -19.07 -5.93
CA ALA A 80 21.59 -20.48 -6.21
C ALA A 80 20.10 -20.79 -6.20
N PHE A 81 19.58 -20.99 -7.41
CA PHE A 81 18.60 -22.00 -7.75
C PHE A 81 18.16 -22.82 -6.53
N THR A 82 17.02 -22.42 -5.97
CA THR A 82 16.22 -23.22 -5.07
C THR A 82 16.26 -24.69 -5.48
N THR A 83 16.71 -25.56 -4.55
CA THR A 83 16.56 -27.03 -4.57
C THR A 83 17.45 -27.73 -5.62
N ILE A 84 18.46 -28.54 -5.27
CA ILE A 84 18.38 -29.94 -4.81
C ILE A 84 19.72 -30.30 -4.12
N PRO A 85 19.75 -31.05 -3.00
CA PRO A 85 20.97 -31.69 -2.53
C PRO A 85 21.17 -33.02 -3.27
N VAL A 86 22.25 -33.15 -4.04
CA VAL A 86 22.77 -34.46 -4.46
C VAL A 86 24.17 -34.59 -3.88
N PRO A 87 24.36 -35.34 -2.77
CA PRO A 87 25.70 -35.66 -2.33
C PRO A 87 26.26 -36.81 -3.20
N LEU A 88 27.56 -36.71 -3.50
CA LEU A 88 28.45 -37.78 -3.97
C LEU A 88 28.29 -38.22 -5.44
N LEU A 89 29.23 -37.80 -6.28
CA LEU A 89 30.00 -38.68 -7.18
C LEU A 89 31.23 -37.93 -7.72
N LEU A 90 32.37 -38.61 -7.67
CA LEU A 90 33.74 -38.24 -8.08
C LEU A 90 34.54 -37.36 -7.09
N ASN A 91 35.14 -38.01 -6.10
CA ASN A 91 36.55 -38.41 -6.21
C ASN A 91 36.86 -39.54 -5.23
#